data_AF-A0A0N9HTV5-F1
#
_entry.id   AF-A0A0N9HTV5-F1
#
_cell.length_a   1.000
_cell.length_b   1.000
_cell.length_c   1.000
_cell.angle_alpha   90.00
_cell.angle_beta   90.00
_cell.angle_gamma   90.00
#
_symmetry.space_group_name_H-M   'P 1'
#
loop_
_entity.id
_entity.type
_entity.pdbx_description
1 polymer ?
#
loop_
_entity_poly.entity_id
_entity_poly.type
_entity_poly.pdbx_seq_one_letter_code
_entity_poly.pdbx_strand_id
1 'polypeptide(L)'
;MLEFAAAGTRLKDVMMASLLRMGLSVVGDVDRIALPRPRGWSVELDGGGDLTVRWPHRSPLIDHLGVQLPEVWRIAATRNDTVVLVAGCDVNLFGPSRQRGSHERGGLSDLAARGDLVGAAIGFRQ
;
A
#
# COMPACT_ATOMS: atom_id res chain seq x y z
N MET A 1 -8.26 18.68 24.67
CA MET A 1 -7.29 17.83 23.93
C MET A 1 -7.74 16.37 24.01
N LEU A 2 -8.90 16.03 23.41
CA LEU A 2 -9.48 14.68 23.40
C LEU A 2 -10.27 14.37 22.10
N GLU A 3 -10.71 15.39 21.36
CA GLU A 3 -11.44 15.22 20.09
C GLU A 3 -10.59 14.73 18.91
N PHE A 4 -9.30 15.08 18.85
CA PHE A 4 -8.44 14.68 17.73
C PHE A 4 -8.13 13.18 17.69
N ALA A 5 -8.02 12.53 18.85
CA ALA A 5 -7.79 11.09 18.93
C ALA A 5 -9.01 10.30 18.43
N ALA A 6 -10.23 10.71 18.84
CA ALA A 6 -11.46 10.07 18.41
C ALA A 6 -11.73 10.25 16.90
N ALA A 7 -11.40 11.41 16.33
CA ALA A 7 -11.48 11.65 14.89
C ALA A 7 -10.45 10.81 14.10
N GLY A 8 -9.22 10.68 14.63
CA GLY A 8 -8.16 9.87 14.04
C GLY A 8 -8.50 8.38 13.98
N THR A 9 -9.06 7.81 15.06
CA THR A 9 -9.54 6.42 15.08
C THR A 9 -10.64 6.20 14.05
N ARG A 10 -11.63 7.11 13.97
CA ARG A 10 -12.72 6.99 12.99
C ARG A 10 -12.24 7.06 11.53
N LEU A 11 -11.30 7.93 11.21
CA LEU A 11 -10.76 8.03 9.86
C LEU A 11 -10.00 6.75 9.46
N LYS A 12 -9.18 6.22 10.37
CA LYS A 12 -8.49 4.95 10.19
C LYS A 12 -9.48 3.80 9.96
N ASP A 13 -10.51 3.70 10.78
CA ASP A 13 -11.53 2.64 10.66
C ASP A 13 -12.28 2.73 9.32
N VAL A 14 -12.64 3.94 8.90
CA VAL A 14 -13.31 4.17 7.60
C VAL A 14 -12.39 3.82 6.44
N MET A 15 -11.10 4.17 6.51
CA MET A 15 -10.13 3.84 5.47
C MET A 15 -9.91 2.32 5.39
N MET A 16 -9.69 1.64 6.52
CA MET A 16 -9.54 0.18 6.58
C MET A 16 -10.79 -0.53 6.04
N ALA A 17 -11.97 -0.14 6.50
CA ALA A 17 -13.23 -0.72 6.04
C ALA A 17 -13.42 -0.52 4.53
N SER A 18 -13.03 0.65 4.00
CA SER A 18 -13.09 0.93 2.56
C SER A 18 -12.11 0.04 1.78
N LEU A 19 -10.86 -0.08 2.21
CA LEU A 19 -9.86 -0.91 1.54
C LEU A 19 -10.25 -2.40 1.52
N LEU A 20 -10.75 -2.90 2.65
CA LEU A 20 -11.28 -4.27 2.75
C LEU A 20 -12.48 -4.48 1.82
N ARG A 21 -13.43 -3.54 1.80
CA ARG A 21 -14.60 -3.60 0.90
C ARG A 21 -14.19 -3.59 -0.58
N MET A 22 -13.07 -2.94 -0.91
CA MET A 22 -12.52 -2.89 -2.26
C MET A 22 -11.67 -4.10 -2.62
N GLY A 23 -11.63 -5.13 -1.76
CA GLY A 23 -11.07 -6.44 -2.06
C GLY A 23 -9.63 -6.66 -1.59
N LEU A 24 -9.07 -5.75 -0.79
CA LEU A 24 -7.83 -6.03 -0.08
C LEU A 24 -8.11 -6.95 1.11
N SER A 25 -7.07 -7.66 1.57
CA SER A 25 -7.15 -8.54 2.74
C SER A 25 -6.23 -8.07 3.85
N VAL A 26 -6.58 -8.35 5.10
CA VAL A 26 -5.72 -8.09 6.25
C VAL A 26 -4.42 -8.87 6.08
N VAL A 27 -3.30 -8.19 6.27
CA VAL A 27 -1.96 -8.78 6.25
C VAL A 27 -1.54 -9.03 7.69
N GLY A 28 -1.57 -10.30 8.11
CA GLY A 28 -1.10 -10.70 9.45
C GLY A 28 0.41 -10.95 9.53
N ASP A 29 1.06 -11.16 8.39
CA ASP A 29 2.49 -11.41 8.25
C ASP A 29 2.97 -10.88 6.90
N VAL A 30 3.95 -9.96 6.94
CA VAL A 30 4.53 -9.31 5.75
C VAL A 30 5.30 -10.29 4.88
N ASP A 31 5.81 -11.38 5.45
CA ASP A 31 6.49 -12.44 4.71
C ASP A 31 5.52 -13.46 4.11
N ARG A 32 4.23 -13.41 4.50
CA ARG A 32 3.17 -14.33 4.08
C ARG A 32 1.89 -13.60 3.70
N ILE A 33 2.03 -12.59 2.85
CA ILE A 33 0.89 -11.84 2.31
C ILE A 33 0.06 -12.78 1.44
N ALA A 34 -1.18 -13.07 1.86
CA ALA A 34 -2.16 -13.64 0.96
C ALA A 34 -2.35 -12.69 -0.23
N LEU A 35 -2.29 -13.21 -1.45
CA LEU A 35 -2.30 -12.40 -2.68
C LEU A 35 -3.65 -12.48 -3.41
N PRO A 36 -4.76 -11.96 -2.84
CA PRO A 36 -5.96 -11.79 -3.65
C PRO A 36 -5.64 -10.86 -4.81
N ARG A 37 -6.28 -11.10 -5.96
CA ARG A 37 -6.19 -10.24 -7.14
C ARG A 37 -7.51 -9.49 -7.34
N PRO A 38 -7.77 -8.43 -6.56
CA PRO A 38 -9.04 -7.72 -6.64
C PRO A 38 -9.18 -7.04 -8.01
N ARG A 39 -10.38 -7.14 -8.59
CA ARG A 39 -10.68 -6.50 -9.88
C ARG A 39 -10.75 -4.99 -9.72
N GLY A 40 -10.39 -4.26 -10.78
CA GLY A 40 -10.47 -2.79 -10.84
C GLY A 40 -9.32 -2.07 -10.15
N TRP A 41 -8.38 -2.79 -9.55
CA TRP A 41 -7.10 -2.24 -9.11
C TRP A 41 -6.06 -2.40 -10.22
N SER A 42 -5.25 -1.35 -10.43
CA SER A 42 -4.07 -1.43 -11.27
C SER A 42 -3.00 -0.45 -10.81
N VAL A 43 -1.75 -0.81 -11.07
CA VAL A 43 -0.61 0.08 -10.91
C VAL A 43 0.00 0.29 -12.28
N GLU A 44 0.19 1.55 -12.65
CA GLU A 44 0.84 1.95 -13.89
C GLU A 44 2.07 2.76 -13.56
N LEU A 45 3.18 2.48 -14.26
CA LEU A 45 4.40 3.26 -14.21
C LEU A 45 4.61 3.89 -15.59
N ASP A 46 4.59 5.21 -15.69
CA ASP A 46 4.75 5.86 -16.99
C ASP A 46 6.22 5.90 -17.46
N GLY A 47 6.44 6.42 -18.66
CA GLY A 47 7.78 6.57 -19.24
C GLY A 47 8.68 7.56 -18.50
N GLY A 48 8.12 8.44 -17.66
CA GLY A 48 8.84 9.35 -16.77
C GLY A 48 9.22 8.72 -15.43
N GLY A 49 8.66 7.55 -15.11
CA GLY A 49 8.83 6.88 -13.83
C GLY A 49 7.83 7.31 -12.77
N ASP A 50 6.75 8.00 -13.16
CA ASP A 50 5.66 8.35 -12.25
C ASP A 50 4.69 7.18 -12.13
N LEU A 51 4.26 6.93 -10.89
CA LEU A 51 3.37 5.82 -10.54
C LEU A 51 1.95 6.32 -10.32
N THR A 52 1.00 5.64 -10.96
CA THR A 52 -0.43 5.86 -10.79
C THR A 52 -1.08 4.59 -10.25
N VAL A 53 -1.75 4.70 -9.10
CA VAL A 53 -2.55 3.62 -8.51
C VAL A 53 -4.03 3.88 -8.82
N ARG A 54 -4.62 3.02 -9.63
CA ARG A 54 -6.06 2.99 -9.86
C ARG A 54 -6.69 1.98 -8.93
N TRP A 55 -7.88 2.34 -8.48
CA TRP A 55 -8.78 1.54 -7.68
C TRP A 55 -10.14 1.51 -8.39
N PRO A 56 -11.10 0.65 -7.97
CA PRO A 56 -12.43 0.51 -8.58
C PRO A 56 -13.38 1.74 -8.49
N HIS A 57 -12.84 2.95 -8.63
CA HIS A 57 -13.55 4.21 -8.73
C HIS A 57 -13.09 4.99 -9.98
N ARG A 58 -13.80 6.08 -10.30
CA ARG A 58 -13.51 6.88 -11.50
C ARG A 58 -12.19 7.63 -11.44
N SER A 59 -11.77 8.04 -10.25
CA SER A 59 -10.52 8.78 -10.05
C SER A 59 -9.43 7.86 -9.51
N PRO A 60 -8.17 8.03 -9.91
CA PRO A 60 -7.05 7.30 -9.31
C PRO A 60 -6.96 7.57 -7.81
N LEU A 61 -6.45 6.59 -7.06
CA LEU A 61 -6.14 6.74 -5.64
C LEU A 61 -4.85 7.54 -5.46
N ILE A 62 -3.86 7.28 -6.31
CA ILE A 62 -2.61 8.02 -6.42
C ILE A 62 -2.43 8.36 -7.88
N ASP A 63 -2.18 9.64 -8.17
CA ASP A 63 -1.99 10.15 -9.51
C ASP A 63 -0.60 10.77 -9.64
N HIS A 64 0.20 10.27 -10.59
CA HIS A 64 1.53 10.78 -10.92
C HIS A 64 2.48 10.96 -9.72
N LEU A 65 2.72 9.88 -8.96
CA LEU A 65 3.69 9.89 -7.86
C LEU A 65 5.08 9.48 -8.37
N GLY A 66 6.02 10.43 -8.36
CA GLY A 66 7.42 10.13 -8.66
C GLY A 66 8.03 9.17 -7.64
N VAL A 67 8.35 7.95 -8.09
CA VAL A 67 8.92 6.88 -7.24
C VAL A 67 10.27 6.42 -7.77
N GLN A 68 11.27 6.42 -6.89
CA GLN A 68 12.57 5.84 -7.16
C GLN A 68 12.51 4.32 -6.92
N LEU A 69 12.04 3.58 -7.92
CA LEU A 69 11.98 2.11 -7.88
C LEU A 69 13.30 1.51 -8.36
N PRO A 70 13.94 0.63 -7.57
CA PRO A 70 15.09 -0.15 -8.05
C PRO A 70 14.74 -0.89 -9.33
N GLU A 71 15.66 -0.91 -10.30
CA GLU A 71 15.42 -1.52 -11.62
C GLU A 71 14.99 -3.00 -11.51
N VAL A 72 15.59 -3.74 -10.57
CA VAL A 72 15.25 -5.14 -10.31
C VAL A 72 13.79 -5.33 -9.88
N TRP A 73 13.18 -4.34 -9.22
CA TRP A 73 11.76 -4.38 -8.84
C TRP A 73 10.86 -4.11 -10.04
N ARG A 74 11.25 -3.15 -10.90
CA ARG A 74 10.53 -2.88 -12.15
C ARG A 74 10.53 -4.12 -13.05
N ILE A 75 11.69 -4.73 -13.25
CA ILE A 75 11.83 -5.97 -14.04
C ILE A 75 10.96 -7.09 -13.46
N ALA A 76 10.98 -7.27 -12.14
CA ALA A 76 10.14 -8.28 -11.49
C ALA A 76 8.64 -8.00 -11.68
N ALA A 77 8.22 -6.74 -11.52
CA ALA A 77 6.83 -6.33 -11.70
C ALA A 77 6.34 -6.56 -13.13
N THR A 78 7.12 -6.15 -14.13
CA THR A 78 6.82 -6.36 -15.56
C THR A 78 6.77 -7.85 -15.89
N ARG A 79 7.71 -8.66 -15.39
CA ARG A 79 7.73 -10.11 -15.68
C ARG A 79 6.53 -10.86 -15.09
N ASN A 80 5.99 -10.39 -13.97
CA ASN A 80 4.89 -11.04 -13.27
C ASN A 80 3.52 -10.38 -13.56
N ASP A 81 3.49 -9.32 -14.36
CA ASP A 81 2.33 -8.44 -14.57
C ASP A 81 1.63 -8.02 -13.26
N THR A 82 2.37 -7.99 -12.15
CA THR A 82 1.81 -7.90 -10.80
C THR A 82 2.79 -7.19 -9.86
N VAL A 83 2.25 -6.35 -8.98
CA VAL A 83 2.93 -5.81 -7.80
C VAL A 83 2.14 -6.17 -6.54
N VAL A 84 2.83 -6.23 -5.40
CA VAL A 84 2.16 -6.32 -4.10
C VAL A 84 1.90 -4.91 -3.60
N LEU A 85 0.63 -4.54 -3.48
CA LEU A 85 0.22 -3.30 -2.83
C LEU A 85 -0.03 -3.60 -1.34
N VAL A 86 0.58 -2.80 -0.48
CA VAL A 86 0.36 -2.83 0.96
C VAL A 86 -0.02 -1.43 1.40
N ALA A 87 -1.11 -1.31 2.16
CA ALA A 87 -1.60 -0.05 2.71
C ALA A 87 -1.82 -0.20 4.21
N GLY A 88 -1.45 0.83 4.97
CA GLY A 88 -1.63 0.92 6.41
C GLY A 88 -2.05 2.32 6.81
N CYS A 89 -2.76 2.43 7.94
CA CYS A 89 -3.36 3.69 8.39
C CYS A 89 -2.52 4.42 9.45
N ASP A 90 -1.20 4.30 9.40
CA ASP A 90 -0.30 4.98 10.35
C ASP A 90 0.52 6.06 9.63
N VAL A 91 0.31 7.30 10.05
CA VAL A 91 0.84 8.53 9.44
C VAL A 91 2.35 8.69 9.66
N ASN A 92 2.96 7.86 10.51
CA ASN A 92 4.38 7.96 10.89
C ASN A 92 5.24 6.77 10.47
N LEU A 93 4.76 5.93 9.55
CA LEU A 93 5.47 4.72 9.10
C LEU A 93 6.93 4.95 8.66
N PHE A 94 7.25 6.14 8.18
CA PHE A 94 8.59 6.45 7.67
C PHE A 94 9.27 7.65 8.34
N GLY A 95 8.59 8.38 9.24
CA GLY A 95 9.12 9.56 9.95
C GLY A 95 9.85 10.60 9.07
N PRO A 96 10.38 11.69 9.67
CA PRO A 96 11.29 12.60 8.96
C PRO A 96 12.76 12.12 8.93
N SER A 97 13.11 11.00 9.57
CA SER A 97 14.49 10.52 9.66
C SER A 97 14.79 9.40 8.68
N ARG A 98 15.66 9.72 7.71
CA ARG A 98 16.29 8.85 6.71
C ARG A 98 17.20 7.76 7.29
N GLN A 99 16.75 6.92 8.23
CA GLN A 99 17.49 5.71 8.64
C GLN A 99 16.84 4.47 8.03
N ARG A 100 17.08 4.31 6.72
CA ARG A 100 16.67 3.14 5.92
C ARG A 100 17.44 1.90 6.35
N GLY A 101 16.74 0.79 6.56
CA GLY A 101 17.36 -0.54 6.49
C GLY A 101 16.73 -1.64 7.35
N SER A 102 16.41 -1.37 8.62
CA SER A 102 15.96 -2.41 9.56
C SER A 102 14.74 -2.03 10.40
N HIS A 103 14.61 -0.76 10.79
CA HIS A 103 13.48 -0.27 11.58
C HIS A 103 12.17 -0.25 10.79
N GLU A 104 12.23 -0.05 9.47
CA GLU A 104 11.06 -0.02 8.57
C GLU A 104 10.36 -1.39 8.49
N ARG A 105 11.13 -2.49 8.45
CA ARG A 105 10.57 -3.84 8.43
C ARG A 105 9.95 -4.22 9.77
N GLY A 106 10.55 -3.80 10.89
CA GLY A 106 9.97 -3.93 12.23
C GLY A 106 8.62 -3.21 12.31
N GLY A 107 8.57 -1.95 11.87
CA GLY A 107 7.33 -1.17 11.85
C GLY A 107 6.20 -1.78 11.01
N LEU A 108 6.52 -2.30 9.83
CA LEU A 108 5.53 -3.00 8.98
C LEU A 108 5.06 -4.32 9.61
N SER A 109 5.97 -5.07 10.24
CA SER A 109 5.63 -6.33 10.92
C SER A 109 4.73 -6.07 12.14
N ASP A 110 5.01 -5.00 12.90
CA ASP A 110 4.19 -4.60 14.04
C ASP A 110 2.79 -4.13 13.59
N LEU A 111 2.68 -3.43 12.46
CA LEU A 111 1.37 -3.09 11.90
C LEU A 111 0.61 -4.32 11.42
N ALA A 112 1.28 -5.25 10.74
CA ALA A 112 0.69 -6.52 10.32
C ALA A 112 0.16 -7.31 11.52
N ALA A 113 0.96 -7.44 12.58
CA ALA A 113 0.59 -8.14 13.81
C ALA A 113 -0.62 -7.49 14.52
N ARG A 114 -0.80 -6.17 14.38
CA ARG A 114 -1.95 -5.44 14.92
C ARG A 114 -3.18 -5.48 14.01
N GLY A 115 -3.09 -6.05 12.81
CA GLY A 115 -4.17 -6.03 11.81
C GLY A 115 -4.37 -4.65 11.16
N ASP A 116 -3.38 -3.77 11.28
CA ASP A 116 -3.40 -2.40 10.78
C ASP A 116 -2.85 -2.27 9.34
N LEU A 117 -2.67 -3.41 8.69
CA LEU A 117 -2.09 -3.54 7.37
C LEU A 117 -3.03 -4.35 6.49
N VAL A 118 -3.27 -3.87 5.28
CA VAL A 118 -4.02 -4.57 4.24
C VAL A 118 -3.20 -4.66 2.97
N GLY A 119 -3.43 -5.70 2.17
CA GLY A 119 -2.66 -5.90 0.96
C GLY A 119 -3.35 -6.79 -0.07
N ALA A 120 -2.81 -6.72 -1.28
CA ALA A 120 -3.27 -7.50 -2.43
C ALA A 120 -2.20 -7.56 -3.53
N ALA A 121 -2.32 -8.56 -4.42
CA ALA A 121 -1.61 -8.59 -5.68
C ALA A 121 -2.38 -7.76 -6.71
N ILE A 122 -1.78 -6.69 -7.20
CA ILE A 122 -2.39 -5.74 -8.13
C ILE A 122 -1.75 -5.87 -9.50
N GLY A 123 -2.57 -5.83 -10.55
CA GLY A 123 -2.06 -5.84 -11.93
C GLY A 123 -1.13 -4.66 -12.19
N PHE A 124 0.02 -4.94 -12.79
CA PHE A 124 1.03 -3.94 -13.10
C PHE A 124 1.15 -3.72 -14.61
N ARG A 125 1.34 -2.46 -15.02
CA ARG A 125 1.63 -2.09 -16.41
C ARG A 125 2.69 -0.99 -16.44
N GLN A 126 3.44 -0.97 -17.53
CA GLN A 126 4.41 0.07 -17.86
C GLN A 126 4.13 0.57 -19.28
#